data_AF-A0A0T7GNL5-F1
#
_entry.id   AF-A0A0T7GNL5-F1
#
_cell.length_a   1.000
_cell.length_b   1.000
_cell.length_c   1.000
_cell.angle_alpha   90.00
_cell.angle_beta   90.00
_cell.angle_gamma   90.00
#
_symmetry.space_group_name_H-M   'P 1'
#
loop_
_entity.id
_entity.type
_entity.pdbx_description
1 polymer ?
#
loop_
_entity_poly.entity_id
_entity_poly.type
_entity_poly.pdbx_seq_one_letter_code
_entity_poly.pdbx_strand_id
1 'polypeptide(L)'
;MSREQVHLNEVARHIKRGEQIPNDLMNSAINEITDTSFSKRERIAASHISASAGKHLESWALLNFISAKYSEEELNAIIGTRKRLVSRLAIVLPSIIDIFQLTDIHDISSAINQIYDCARDYPVIEKSQFSSQQRKKAVRGINSIIQLAEQLDEVLDQASRHVDSEFNHHKGAIARFYETEQELRHIENLRRELMALCFASRLTLYRDSVGERSFYVGDNKAKTHVVECAYRLALQFGAPALKTTPGSNFSNLCGLILELATGIPHESLAGAINKFARSPERREIDEEEKIYCYENSDEGMEEYESDNFSSVKARIRSLEAEEAFWQNMLSSQPWDEKSIQQISIRMLDVVQQKQTAMKEHGPFIVWVSQMSHTTLDEWRQESERHENKMLSLAVELGQRVRNRAD
;
A
#
# COMPACT_ATOMS: atom_id res chain seq x y z
N MET A 1 -19.46 -20.49 4.20
CA MET A 1 -19.93 -21.05 5.48
C MET A 1 -19.89 -19.93 6.53
N SER A 2 -21.04 -19.46 6.97
CA SER A 2 -21.15 -18.36 7.95
C SER A 2 -20.44 -18.76 9.25
N ARG A 3 -19.38 -18.04 9.63
CA ARG A 3 -19.04 -17.93 11.05
C ARG A 3 -20.31 -17.41 11.72
N GLU A 4 -20.90 -18.17 12.64
CA GLU A 4 -21.99 -17.63 13.46
C GLU A 4 -21.40 -16.42 14.21
N GLN A 5 -21.75 -15.21 13.76
CA GLN A 5 -21.35 -13.95 14.39
C GLN A 5 -22.21 -13.75 15.65
N VAL A 6 -22.12 -14.70 16.59
CA VAL A 6 -23.02 -14.79 17.75
C VAL A 6 -22.86 -13.54 18.62
N HIS A 7 -21.63 -13.16 18.91
CA HIS A 7 -21.34 -12.01 19.78
C HIS A 7 -21.69 -10.70 19.09
N LEU A 8 -21.42 -10.56 17.79
CA LEU A 8 -21.80 -9.36 17.04
C LEU A 8 -23.33 -9.17 16.98
N ASN A 9 -24.09 -10.26 16.79
CA ASN A 9 -25.55 -10.22 16.82
C ASN A 9 -26.09 -9.78 18.19
N GLU A 10 -25.43 -10.17 19.29
CA GLU A 10 -25.76 -9.70 20.63
C GLU A 10 -25.41 -8.23 20.84
N VAL A 11 -24.25 -7.78 20.35
CA VAL A 11 -23.87 -6.35 20.33
C VAL A 11 -24.94 -5.53 19.61
N ALA A 12 -25.37 -5.94 18.41
CA ALA A 12 -26.40 -5.27 17.65
C ALA A 12 -27.76 -5.22 18.40
N ARG A 13 -28.11 -6.26 19.18
CA ARG A 13 -29.30 -6.24 20.03
C ARG A 13 -29.20 -5.23 21.16
N HIS A 14 -28.05 -5.13 21.85
CA HIS A 14 -27.85 -4.13 22.89
C HIS A 14 -27.97 -2.71 22.34
N ILE A 15 -27.39 -2.44 21.17
CA ILE A 15 -27.50 -1.15 20.48
C ILE A 15 -28.98 -0.83 20.19
N LYS A 16 -29.72 -1.76 19.60
CA LYS A 16 -31.16 -1.59 19.29
C LYS A 16 -32.03 -1.35 20.53
N ARG A 17 -31.60 -1.83 21.70
CA ARG A 17 -32.31 -1.65 22.98
C ARG A 17 -31.86 -0.42 23.76
N GLY A 18 -30.82 0.28 23.31
CA GLY A 18 -30.20 1.38 24.07
C GLY A 18 -29.55 0.92 25.37
N GLU A 19 -29.11 -0.34 25.43
CA GLU A 19 -28.47 -0.93 26.62
C GLU A 19 -26.94 -0.78 26.54
N GLN A 20 -26.30 -0.71 27.71
CA GLN A 20 -24.84 -0.72 27.79
C GLN A 20 -24.30 -2.07 27.31
N ILE A 21 -23.37 -2.03 26.34
CA ILE A 21 -22.72 -3.24 25.82
C ILE A 21 -21.69 -3.72 26.85
N PRO A 22 -21.74 -4.98 27.31
CA PRO A 22 -20.72 -5.52 28.20
C PRO A 22 -19.34 -5.55 27.52
N ASN A 23 -18.29 -5.12 28.22
CA ASN A 23 -16.92 -5.08 27.67
C ASN A 23 -16.44 -6.44 27.17
N ASP A 24 -16.81 -7.51 27.87
CA ASP A 24 -16.45 -8.88 27.47
C ASP A 24 -17.14 -9.30 26.17
N LEU A 25 -18.41 -8.90 25.99
CA LEU A 25 -19.15 -9.14 24.76
C LEU A 25 -18.51 -8.37 23.61
N MET A 26 -18.18 -7.08 23.82
CA MET A 26 -17.50 -6.26 22.83
C MET A 26 -16.13 -6.84 22.43
N ASN A 27 -15.35 -7.30 23.41
CA ASN A 27 -14.05 -7.94 23.14
C ASN A 27 -14.20 -9.20 22.28
N SER A 28 -15.20 -10.03 22.57
CA SER A 28 -15.50 -11.22 21.76
C SER A 28 -15.96 -10.86 20.35
N ALA A 29 -16.79 -9.84 20.20
CA ALA A 29 -17.20 -9.36 18.87
C ALA A 29 -16.01 -8.83 18.05
N ILE A 30 -15.11 -8.05 18.65
CA ILE A 30 -13.88 -7.60 17.97
C ILE A 30 -13.00 -8.80 17.59
N ASN A 31 -12.87 -9.80 18.46
CA ASN A 31 -12.14 -11.02 18.11
C ASN A 31 -12.78 -11.70 16.89
N GLU A 32 -14.11 -11.84 16.83
CA GLU A 32 -14.80 -12.43 15.67
C GLU A 32 -14.54 -11.68 14.36
N ILE A 33 -14.47 -10.35 14.44
CA ILE A 33 -14.22 -9.45 13.30
C ILE A 33 -12.76 -9.51 12.84
N THR A 34 -11.81 -9.48 13.77
CA THR A 34 -10.37 -9.31 13.47
C THR A 34 -9.60 -10.62 13.38
N ASP A 35 -10.15 -11.74 13.85
CA ASP A 35 -9.47 -13.02 13.86
C ASP A 35 -9.39 -13.66 12.46
N THR A 36 -8.20 -14.11 12.12
CA THR A 36 -7.93 -14.93 10.93
C THR A 36 -8.46 -16.36 11.10
N SER A 37 -8.30 -17.20 10.08
CA SER A 37 -8.65 -18.62 10.14
C SER A 37 -7.86 -19.40 11.21
N PHE A 38 -6.66 -18.95 11.57
CA PHE A 38 -5.76 -19.63 12.51
C PHE A 38 -5.92 -19.17 13.96
N SER A 39 -6.45 -17.96 14.19
CA SER A 39 -6.49 -17.31 15.51
C SER A 39 -7.23 -18.12 16.57
N LYS A 40 -8.24 -18.92 16.20
CA LYS A 40 -8.97 -19.78 17.16
C LYS A 40 -8.04 -20.77 17.88
N ARG A 41 -7.10 -21.40 17.14
CA ARG A 41 -6.15 -22.35 17.73
C ARG A 41 -5.12 -21.63 18.58
N GLU A 42 -4.63 -20.48 18.11
CA GLU A 42 -3.66 -19.65 18.81
C GLU A 42 -4.24 -19.10 20.12
N ARG A 43 -5.50 -18.66 20.13
CA ARG A 43 -6.18 -18.21 21.36
C ARG A 43 -6.30 -19.32 22.39
N ILE A 44 -6.66 -20.54 21.98
CA ILE A 44 -6.73 -21.71 22.87
C ILE A 44 -5.34 -21.97 23.48
N ALA A 45 -4.30 -22.01 22.65
CA ALA A 45 -2.92 -22.19 23.11
C ALA A 45 -2.49 -21.07 24.08
N ALA A 46 -2.77 -19.82 23.74
CA ALA A 46 -2.48 -18.68 24.59
C ALA A 46 -3.26 -18.74 25.92
N SER A 47 -4.52 -19.18 25.92
CA SER A 47 -5.34 -19.35 27.13
C SER A 47 -4.79 -20.41 28.10
N HIS A 48 -4.12 -21.45 27.59
CA HIS A 48 -3.44 -22.42 28.43
C HIS A 48 -2.23 -21.84 29.17
N ILE A 49 -1.56 -20.84 28.59
CA ILE A 49 -0.43 -20.14 29.19
C ILE A 49 -0.93 -19.01 30.11
N SER A 50 -1.86 -18.19 29.60
CA SER A 50 -2.51 -17.11 30.33
C SER A 50 -3.92 -16.88 29.78
N ALA A 51 -4.93 -17.14 30.61
CA ALA A 51 -6.33 -16.92 30.23
C ALA A 51 -6.60 -15.48 29.76
N SER A 52 -5.96 -14.49 30.40
CA SER A 52 -6.07 -13.07 30.02
C SER A 52 -5.45 -12.81 28.65
N ALA A 53 -4.32 -13.44 28.33
CA ALA A 53 -3.66 -13.30 27.03
C ALA A 53 -4.53 -13.88 25.90
N GLY A 54 -5.05 -15.10 26.06
CA GLY A 54 -5.93 -15.70 25.03
C GLY A 54 -7.22 -14.91 24.79
N LYS A 55 -7.75 -14.26 25.83
CA LYS A 55 -8.96 -13.42 25.73
C LYS A 55 -8.70 -12.08 25.07
N HIS A 56 -7.61 -11.40 25.44
CA HIS A 56 -7.42 -9.97 25.13
C HIS A 56 -6.30 -9.65 24.14
N LEU A 57 -5.42 -10.58 23.79
CA LEU A 57 -4.42 -10.29 22.76
C LEU A 57 -5.07 -10.20 21.37
N GLU A 58 -4.54 -9.33 20.54
CA GLU A 58 -4.89 -9.25 19.12
C GLU A 58 -4.29 -10.44 18.37
N SER A 59 -4.90 -10.83 17.24
CA SER A 59 -4.44 -12.02 16.49
C SER A 59 -2.95 -11.97 16.14
N TRP A 60 -2.42 -10.81 15.71
CA TRP A 60 -1.02 -10.66 15.32
C TRP A 60 -0.04 -10.82 16.51
N ALA A 61 -0.50 -10.63 17.74
CA ALA A 61 0.33 -10.72 18.95
C ALA A 61 0.35 -12.13 19.55
N LEU A 62 -0.61 -13.00 19.19
CA LEU A 62 -0.76 -14.33 19.82
C LEU A 62 0.46 -15.21 19.59
N LEU A 63 0.95 -15.31 18.35
CA LEU A 63 2.09 -16.18 18.04
C LEU A 63 3.39 -15.71 18.71
N ASN A 64 3.61 -14.39 18.76
CA ASN A 64 4.76 -13.81 19.44
C ASN A 64 4.70 -14.08 20.95
N PHE A 65 3.52 -14.00 21.55
CA PHE A 65 3.31 -14.37 22.95
C PHE A 65 3.56 -15.87 23.19
N ILE A 66 2.98 -16.76 22.39
CA ILE A 66 3.17 -18.22 22.49
C ILE A 66 4.65 -18.59 22.33
N SER A 67 5.37 -17.87 21.48
CA SER A 67 6.80 -18.07 21.23
C SER A 67 7.71 -17.34 22.24
N ALA A 68 7.15 -16.80 23.33
CA ALA A 68 7.87 -16.09 24.39
C ALA A 68 8.74 -14.91 23.90
N LYS A 69 8.30 -14.20 22.85
CA LYS A 69 8.98 -13.00 22.31
C LYS A 69 8.64 -11.70 23.05
N TYR A 70 7.60 -11.72 23.89
CA TYR A 70 7.23 -10.57 24.72
C TYR A 70 7.71 -10.77 26.14
N SER A 71 8.25 -9.70 26.72
CA SER A 71 8.37 -9.58 28.17
C SER A 71 6.98 -9.47 28.83
N GLU A 72 6.92 -9.75 30.13
CA GLU A 72 5.67 -9.64 30.90
C GLU A 72 5.16 -8.19 30.95
N GLU A 73 6.06 -7.21 31.01
CA GLU A 73 5.71 -5.78 30.98
C GLU A 73 5.06 -5.38 29.66
N GLU A 74 5.64 -5.79 28.53
CA GLU A 74 5.07 -5.54 27.19
C GLU A 74 3.70 -6.20 27.03
N LEU A 75 3.56 -7.44 27.51
CA LEU A 75 2.29 -8.17 27.48
C LEU A 75 1.21 -7.43 28.26
N ASN A 76 1.51 -6.99 29.48
CA ASN A 76 0.59 -6.24 30.33
C ASN A 76 0.21 -4.89 29.71
N ALA A 77 1.17 -4.21 29.06
CA ALA A 77 0.92 -2.95 28.37
C ALA A 77 -0.02 -3.13 27.16
N ILE A 78 0.19 -4.17 26.35
CA ILE A 78 -0.66 -4.49 25.19
C ILE A 78 -2.08 -4.83 25.65
N ILE A 79 -2.22 -5.75 26.62
CA ILE A 79 -3.53 -6.16 27.16
C ILE A 79 -4.25 -4.97 27.79
N GLY A 80 -3.55 -4.15 28.58
CA GLY A 80 -4.12 -2.97 29.22
C GLY A 80 -4.62 -1.94 28.21
N THR A 81 -3.87 -1.74 27.11
CA THR A 81 -4.27 -0.84 26.02
C THR A 81 -5.51 -1.37 25.29
N ARG A 82 -5.55 -2.65 24.96
CA ARG A 82 -6.73 -3.31 24.35
C ARG A 82 -7.97 -3.18 25.24
N LYS A 83 -7.87 -3.48 26.54
CA LYS A 83 -9.00 -3.37 27.48
C LYS A 83 -9.57 -1.94 27.56
N ARG A 84 -8.70 -0.92 27.56
CA ARG A 84 -9.14 0.49 27.53
C ARG A 84 -9.84 0.86 26.23
N LEU A 85 -9.31 0.39 25.10
CA LEU A 85 -9.91 0.64 23.79
C LEU A 85 -11.28 -0.04 23.66
N VAL A 86 -11.38 -1.31 24.03
CA VAL A 86 -12.65 -2.08 24.03
C VAL A 86 -13.70 -1.40 24.91
N SER A 87 -13.33 -1.01 26.13
CA SER A 87 -14.26 -0.33 27.06
C SER A 87 -14.80 0.97 26.47
N ARG A 88 -13.94 1.77 25.82
CA ARG A 88 -14.35 3.01 25.15
C ARG A 88 -15.25 2.71 23.95
N LEU A 89 -14.92 1.70 23.14
CA LEU A 89 -15.75 1.31 22.00
C LEU A 89 -17.15 0.90 22.45
N ALA A 90 -17.28 0.12 23.52
CA ALA A 90 -18.57 -0.29 24.06
C ALA A 90 -19.46 0.89 24.47
N ILE A 91 -18.88 2.02 24.86
CA ILE A 91 -19.60 3.24 25.25
C ILE A 91 -19.95 4.09 24.03
N VAL A 92 -19.01 4.28 23.11
CA VAL A 92 -19.11 5.25 22.01
C VAL A 92 -19.83 4.67 20.78
N LEU A 93 -19.71 3.35 20.55
CA LEU A 93 -20.24 2.68 19.37
C LEU A 93 -21.75 2.91 19.14
N PRO A 94 -22.65 2.84 20.15
CA PRO A 94 -24.08 3.07 19.91
C PRO A 94 -24.36 4.43 19.25
N SER A 95 -23.68 5.49 19.69
CA SER A 95 -23.81 6.83 19.12
C SER A 95 -23.28 6.91 17.70
N ILE A 96 -22.19 6.21 17.39
CA ILE A 96 -21.66 6.16 16.02
C ILE A 96 -22.64 5.42 15.09
N ILE A 97 -23.15 4.27 15.53
CA ILE A 97 -24.11 3.47 14.75
C ILE A 97 -25.42 4.23 14.51
N ASP A 98 -25.90 4.99 15.49
CA ASP A 98 -27.08 5.85 15.35
C ASP A 98 -26.90 6.96 14.30
N ILE A 99 -25.72 7.60 14.25
CA ILE A 99 -25.39 8.61 13.24
C ILE A 99 -25.52 8.05 11.81
N PHE A 100 -25.09 6.81 11.61
CA PHE A 100 -25.16 6.11 10.31
C PHE A 100 -26.50 5.41 10.05
N GLN A 101 -27.34 5.25 11.08
CA GLN A 101 -28.59 4.48 11.04
C GLN A 101 -28.39 3.02 10.58
N LEU A 102 -27.26 2.39 10.93
CA LEU A 102 -26.97 1.04 10.48
C LEU A 102 -27.88 0.02 11.16
N THR A 103 -28.52 -0.81 10.35
CA THR A 103 -29.43 -1.87 10.83
C THR A 103 -28.95 -3.28 10.49
N ASP A 104 -28.14 -3.40 9.43
CA ASP A 104 -27.56 -4.64 8.95
C ASP A 104 -26.31 -5.04 9.73
N ILE A 105 -26.14 -6.35 9.94
CA ILE A 105 -25.06 -6.88 10.77
C ILE A 105 -23.70 -6.79 10.08
N HIS A 106 -23.65 -6.90 8.74
CA HIS A 106 -22.42 -6.78 7.97
C HIS A 106 -21.93 -5.34 7.97
N ASP A 107 -22.84 -4.37 7.84
CA ASP A 107 -22.50 -2.95 7.93
C ASP A 107 -21.97 -2.58 9.33
N ILE A 108 -22.63 -3.05 10.38
CA ILE A 108 -22.17 -2.85 11.77
C ILE A 108 -20.79 -3.49 11.97
N SER A 109 -20.58 -4.71 11.46
CA SER A 109 -19.27 -5.39 11.49
C SER A 109 -18.18 -4.55 10.82
N SER A 110 -18.47 -4.04 9.63
CA SER A 110 -17.54 -3.26 8.82
C SER A 110 -17.19 -1.94 9.50
N ALA A 111 -18.19 -1.23 10.02
CA ALA A 111 -18.01 0.00 10.77
C ALA A 111 -17.13 -0.23 12.02
N ILE A 112 -17.44 -1.26 12.82
CA ILE A 112 -16.64 -1.61 14.01
C ILE A 112 -15.18 -1.86 13.63
N ASN A 113 -14.92 -2.63 12.58
CA ASN A 113 -13.55 -2.95 12.18
C ASN A 113 -12.75 -1.69 11.85
N GLN A 114 -13.29 -0.85 10.96
CA GLN A 114 -12.62 0.36 10.49
C GLN A 114 -12.40 1.39 11.60
N ILE A 115 -13.41 1.58 12.46
CA ILE A 115 -13.31 2.48 13.62
C ILE A 115 -12.27 1.96 14.62
N TYR A 116 -12.27 0.65 14.88
CA TYR A 116 -11.31 0.02 15.78
C TYR A 116 -9.87 0.15 15.27
N ASP A 117 -9.64 -0.16 14.00
CA ASP A 117 -8.32 -0.04 13.36
C ASP A 117 -7.82 1.41 13.42
N CYS A 118 -8.66 2.38 13.06
CA CYS A 118 -8.32 3.81 13.14
C CYS A 118 -7.92 4.24 14.56
N ALA A 119 -8.69 3.83 15.57
CA ALA A 119 -8.41 4.17 16.95
C ALA A 119 -7.20 3.45 17.54
N ARG A 120 -6.92 2.21 17.10
CA ARG A 120 -5.72 1.45 17.46
C ARG A 120 -4.46 2.10 16.90
N ASP A 121 -4.50 2.58 15.66
CA ASP A 121 -3.33 3.09 14.94
C ASP A 121 -3.02 4.55 15.31
N TYR A 122 -4.02 5.31 15.77
CA TYR A 122 -3.90 6.72 16.16
C TYR A 122 -2.67 7.04 17.04
N PRO A 123 -2.37 6.32 18.14
CA PRO A 123 -1.22 6.66 18.99
C PRO A 123 0.13 6.48 18.29
N VAL A 124 0.22 5.61 17.28
CA VAL A 124 1.43 5.42 16.47
C VAL A 124 1.60 6.59 15.52
N ILE A 125 0.51 7.03 14.89
CA ILE A 125 0.49 8.19 13.97
C ILE A 125 0.79 9.48 14.75
N GLU A 126 0.21 9.65 15.93
CA GLU A 126 0.42 10.84 16.79
C GLU A 126 1.86 10.97 17.28
N LYS A 127 2.54 9.85 17.53
CA LYS A 127 3.97 9.83 17.90
C LYS A 127 4.91 9.98 16.70
N SER A 128 4.39 9.90 15.48
CA SER A 128 5.19 10.05 14.28
C SER A 128 5.71 11.48 14.14
N GLN A 129 6.89 11.64 13.55
CA GLN A 129 7.45 12.96 13.23
C GLN A 129 6.69 13.56 12.04
N PHE A 130 6.66 14.89 11.93
CA PHE A 130 6.06 15.58 10.77
C PHE A 130 6.77 15.17 9.47
N SER A 131 5.98 15.05 8.40
CA SER A 131 6.43 14.63 7.06
C SER A 131 7.61 15.46 6.56
N SER A 132 7.64 16.77 6.81
CA SER A 132 8.76 17.63 6.39
C SER A 132 10.11 17.24 7.03
N GLN A 133 10.11 16.81 8.29
CA GLN A 133 11.31 16.37 8.99
C GLN A 133 11.70 14.96 8.57
N GLN A 134 10.72 14.06 8.47
CA GLN A 134 10.94 12.68 8.03
C GLN A 134 11.44 12.63 6.59
N ARG A 135 10.83 13.37 5.65
CA ARG A 135 11.28 13.48 4.26
C ARG A 135 12.70 14.00 4.18
N LYS A 136 13.04 15.06 4.91
CA LYS A 136 14.44 15.55 5.00
C LYS A 136 15.40 14.50 5.55
N LYS A 137 14.98 13.65 6.49
CA LYS A 137 15.80 12.57 7.03
C LYS A 137 15.96 11.42 6.02
N ALA A 138 14.88 11.03 5.36
CA ALA A 138 14.86 10.00 4.32
C ALA A 138 15.70 10.41 3.10
N VAL A 139 15.51 11.62 2.57
CA VAL A 139 16.34 12.18 1.48
C VAL A 139 17.81 12.18 1.85
N ARG A 140 18.16 12.59 3.08
CA ARG A 140 19.55 12.50 3.58
C ARG A 140 20.05 11.06 3.62
N GLY A 141 19.25 10.12 4.12
CA GLY A 141 19.60 8.71 4.17
C GLY A 141 19.82 8.10 2.79
N ILE A 142 18.94 8.40 1.83
CA ILE A 142 19.07 7.93 0.44
C ILE A 142 20.32 8.53 -0.22
N ASN A 143 20.60 9.82 -0.01
CA ASN A 143 21.84 10.44 -0.48
C ASN A 143 23.09 9.79 0.15
N SER A 144 23.03 9.42 1.44
CA SER A 144 24.12 8.67 2.08
C SER A 144 24.31 7.28 1.48
N ILE A 145 23.23 6.59 1.10
CA ILE A 145 23.33 5.30 0.38
C ILE A 145 24.06 5.49 -0.95
N ILE A 146 23.69 6.51 -1.73
CA ILE A 146 24.34 6.82 -3.02
C ILE A 146 25.84 7.04 -2.81
N GLN A 147 26.21 7.91 -1.88
CA GLN A 147 27.62 8.23 -1.59
C GLN A 147 28.42 7.01 -1.15
N LEU A 148 27.88 6.20 -0.23
CA LEU A 148 28.56 5.02 0.29
C LEU A 148 28.67 3.91 -0.76
N ALA A 149 27.65 3.72 -1.60
CA ALA A 149 27.67 2.74 -2.68
C ALA A 149 28.70 3.10 -3.74
N GLU A 150 28.82 4.38 -4.11
CA GLU A 150 29.83 4.87 -5.05
C GLU A 150 31.24 4.72 -4.49
N GLN A 151 31.48 5.13 -3.24
CA GLN A 151 32.77 4.95 -2.57
C GLN A 151 33.17 3.48 -2.48
N LEU A 152 32.22 2.60 -2.16
CA LEU A 152 32.50 1.17 -2.07
C LEU A 152 32.79 0.57 -3.45
N ASP A 153 32.06 0.95 -4.51
CA ASP A 153 32.35 0.49 -5.87
C ASP A 153 33.76 0.92 -6.34
N GLU A 154 34.16 2.16 -6.04
CA GLU A 154 35.53 2.64 -6.34
C GLU A 154 36.61 1.85 -5.62
N VAL A 155 36.41 1.55 -4.33
CA VAL A 155 37.36 0.73 -3.55
C VAL A 155 37.40 -0.70 -4.07
N LEU A 156 36.25 -1.27 -4.42
CA LEU A 156 36.19 -2.61 -5.00
C LEU A 156 36.86 -2.66 -6.37
N ASP A 157 36.70 -1.65 -7.23
CA ASP A 157 37.38 -1.60 -8.53
C ASP A 157 38.91 -1.68 -8.38
N GLN A 158 39.45 -0.99 -7.38
CA GLN A 158 40.89 -0.92 -7.13
C GLN A 158 41.46 -2.14 -6.41
N ALA A 159 40.74 -2.66 -5.42
CA ALA A 159 41.29 -3.63 -4.45
C ALA A 159 40.67 -5.03 -4.53
N SER A 160 39.58 -5.22 -5.29
CA SER A 160 38.84 -6.50 -5.35
C SER A 160 39.72 -7.70 -5.66
N ARG A 161 40.72 -7.55 -6.54
CA ARG A 161 41.64 -8.62 -6.94
C ARG A 161 42.38 -9.26 -5.76
N HIS A 162 42.56 -8.51 -4.67
CA HIS A 162 43.25 -9.00 -3.47
C HIS A 162 42.36 -9.87 -2.57
N VAL A 163 41.04 -9.77 -2.70
CA VAL A 163 40.08 -10.45 -1.83
C VAL A 163 39.14 -11.39 -2.58
N ASP A 164 39.10 -11.33 -3.91
CA ASP A 164 38.19 -12.09 -4.76
C ASP A 164 38.29 -13.61 -4.52
N SER A 165 39.51 -14.15 -4.39
CA SER A 165 39.72 -15.58 -4.11
C SER A 165 39.04 -16.02 -2.81
N GLU A 166 39.24 -15.29 -1.70
CA GLU A 166 38.65 -15.64 -0.40
C GLU A 166 37.14 -15.39 -0.38
N PHE A 167 36.68 -14.31 -1.00
CA PHE A 167 35.25 -14.00 -1.14
C PHE A 167 34.51 -15.14 -1.86
N ASN A 168 35.05 -15.61 -2.98
CA ASN A 168 34.47 -16.66 -3.81
C ASN A 168 34.44 -18.01 -3.06
N HIS A 169 35.53 -18.36 -2.36
CA HIS A 169 35.58 -19.57 -1.53
C HIS A 169 34.53 -19.53 -0.40
N HIS A 170 34.43 -18.40 0.30
CA HIS A 170 33.48 -18.24 1.41
C HIS A 170 32.02 -18.29 0.94
N LYS A 171 31.68 -17.58 -0.15
CA LYS A 171 30.34 -17.65 -0.75
C LYS A 171 30.00 -19.07 -1.23
N GLY A 172 30.97 -19.78 -1.79
CA GLY A 172 30.82 -21.19 -2.15
C GLY A 172 30.50 -22.09 -0.94
N ALA A 173 31.10 -21.81 0.23
CA ALA A 173 30.79 -22.55 1.46
C ALA A 173 29.37 -22.27 1.98
N ILE A 174 28.93 -21.00 1.97
CA ILE A 174 27.56 -20.61 2.36
C ILE A 174 26.53 -21.28 1.45
N ALA A 175 26.72 -21.22 0.14
CA ALA A 175 25.78 -21.77 -0.84
C ALA A 175 25.56 -23.29 -0.67
N ARG A 176 26.60 -24.04 -0.23
CA ARG A 176 26.47 -25.48 0.06
C ARG A 176 25.60 -25.78 1.27
N PHE A 177 25.43 -24.83 2.18
CA PHE A 177 24.72 -25.05 3.44
C PHE A 177 23.28 -24.53 3.42
N TYR A 178 23.00 -23.46 2.67
CA TYR A 178 21.74 -22.72 2.74
C TYR A 178 20.80 -22.87 1.52
N GLU A 179 21.09 -23.76 0.55
CA GLU A 179 20.31 -23.93 -0.69
C GLU A 179 19.91 -22.60 -1.37
N THR A 180 20.76 -21.58 -1.26
CA THR A 180 20.46 -20.21 -1.72
C THR A 180 21.02 -19.97 -3.11
N GLU A 181 20.31 -19.15 -3.89
CA GLU A 181 20.66 -18.78 -5.27
C GLU A 181 22.13 -18.37 -5.43
N GLN A 182 22.74 -18.85 -6.50
CA GLN A 182 24.19 -18.81 -6.76
C GLN A 182 24.70 -17.45 -7.26
N GLU A 183 23.87 -16.41 -7.28
CA GLU A 183 24.08 -15.23 -8.12
C GLU A 183 25.19 -14.28 -7.63
N LEU A 184 25.56 -14.32 -6.34
CA LEU A 184 26.62 -13.47 -5.76
C LEU A 184 27.97 -14.19 -5.61
N ARG A 185 28.31 -15.08 -6.54
CA ARG A 185 29.54 -15.88 -6.46
C ARG A 185 30.84 -15.10 -6.67
N HIS A 186 30.77 -13.93 -7.29
CA HIS A 186 31.93 -13.14 -7.68
C HIS A 186 31.80 -11.70 -7.22
N ILE A 187 32.93 -11.08 -6.87
CA ILE A 187 32.98 -9.67 -6.45
C ILE A 187 32.42 -8.71 -7.52
N GLU A 188 32.54 -9.07 -8.79
CA GLU A 188 31.97 -8.32 -9.91
C GLU A 188 30.43 -8.32 -9.88
N ASN A 189 29.80 -9.39 -9.40
CA ASN A 189 28.34 -9.42 -9.23
C ASN A 189 27.91 -8.50 -8.07
N LEU A 190 28.70 -8.43 -6.99
CA LEU A 190 28.46 -7.46 -5.92
C LEU A 190 28.53 -6.01 -6.43
N ARG A 191 29.48 -5.71 -7.32
CA ARG A 191 29.58 -4.38 -7.95
C ARG A 191 28.35 -4.04 -8.80
N ARG A 192 27.82 -5.01 -9.55
CA ARG A 192 26.56 -4.84 -10.31
C ARG A 192 25.38 -4.54 -9.39
N GLU A 193 25.28 -5.23 -8.26
CA GLU A 193 24.23 -4.95 -7.26
C GLU A 193 24.40 -3.56 -6.63
N LEU A 194 25.63 -3.12 -6.34
CA LEU A 194 25.89 -1.76 -5.84
C LEU A 194 25.49 -0.71 -6.87
N MET A 195 25.75 -0.95 -8.16
CA MET A 195 25.29 -0.08 -9.25
C MET A 195 23.76 -0.03 -9.32
N ALA A 196 23.08 -1.17 -9.20
CA ALA A 196 21.62 -1.23 -9.16
C ALA A 196 21.04 -0.51 -7.94
N LEU A 197 21.64 -0.67 -6.76
CA LEU A 197 21.25 0.01 -5.52
C LEU A 197 21.41 1.54 -5.65
N CYS A 198 22.53 2.00 -6.21
CA CYS A 198 22.78 3.41 -6.45
C CYS A 198 21.73 4.00 -7.41
N PHE A 199 21.47 3.30 -8.52
CA PHE A 199 20.44 3.71 -9.47
C PHE A 199 19.04 3.74 -8.84
N ALA A 200 18.64 2.70 -8.11
CA ALA A 200 17.34 2.63 -7.44
C ALA A 200 17.16 3.77 -6.42
N SER A 201 18.23 4.12 -5.71
CA SER A 201 18.26 5.26 -4.77
C SER A 201 18.06 6.59 -5.51
N ARG A 202 18.77 6.82 -6.61
CA ARG A 202 18.63 8.01 -7.46
C ARG A 202 17.23 8.10 -8.10
N LEU A 203 16.71 6.99 -8.59
CA LEU A 203 15.36 6.88 -9.14
C LEU A 203 14.31 7.23 -8.08
N THR A 204 14.49 6.77 -6.84
CA THR A 204 13.59 7.08 -5.72
C THR A 204 13.54 8.59 -5.43
N LEU A 205 14.69 9.26 -5.45
CA LEU A 205 14.76 10.72 -5.30
C LEU A 205 14.14 11.45 -6.49
N TYR A 206 14.37 10.96 -7.72
CA TYR A 206 13.78 11.54 -8.92
C TYR A 206 12.25 11.46 -8.87
N ARG A 207 11.69 10.28 -8.60
CA ARG A 207 10.25 10.05 -8.42
C ARG A 207 9.63 10.96 -7.36
N ASP A 208 10.29 11.08 -6.21
CA ASP A 208 9.89 12.01 -5.15
C ASP A 208 9.95 13.49 -5.58
N SER A 209 10.87 13.86 -6.48
CA SER A 209 10.98 15.23 -6.99
C SER A 209 9.91 15.60 -8.03
N VAL A 210 9.50 14.65 -8.86
CA VAL A 210 8.45 14.84 -9.88
C VAL A 210 7.04 14.56 -9.36
N GLY A 211 6.92 14.06 -8.13
CA GLY A 211 5.64 13.76 -7.47
C GLY A 211 5.01 12.43 -7.91
N GLU A 212 5.68 11.64 -8.73
CA GLU A 212 5.20 10.33 -9.16
C GLU A 212 5.67 9.24 -8.20
N ARG A 213 4.75 8.69 -7.40
CA ARG A 213 5.04 7.61 -6.43
C ARG A 213 6.20 7.98 -5.48
N SER A 214 6.08 9.12 -4.81
CA SER A 214 6.99 9.51 -3.74
C SER A 214 7.11 8.39 -2.69
N PHE A 215 8.32 8.18 -2.16
CA PHE A 215 8.51 7.16 -1.13
C PHE A 215 7.67 7.51 0.11
N TYR A 216 7.17 6.49 0.80
CA TYR A 216 6.32 6.69 1.96
C TYR A 216 7.05 7.50 3.05
N VAL A 217 6.46 8.61 3.45
CA VAL A 217 6.90 9.42 4.57
C VAL A 217 5.77 9.44 5.58
N GLY A 218 5.99 8.86 6.76
CA GLY A 218 5.05 8.98 7.85
C GLY A 218 4.81 10.45 8.20
N ASP A 219 3.57 10.83 8.47
CA ASP A 219 3.24 12.18 8.88
C ASP A 219 2.47 12.16 10.19
N ASN A 220 2.71 13.19 11.01
CA ASN A 220 1.87 13.46 12.16
C ASN A 220 0.56 14.10 11.69
N LYS A 221 -0.32 13.26 11.15
CA LYS A 221 -1.64 13.61 10.65
C LYS A 221 -2.73 12.92 11.47
N ALA A 222 -2.49 12.62 12.75
CA ALA A 222 -3.39 11.79 13.57
C ALA A 222 -4.84 12.31 13.59
N LYS A 223 -5.04 13.62 13.76
CA LYS A 223 -6.38 14.25 13.67
C LYS A 223 -6.98 14.20 12.27
N THR A 224 -6.17 14.34 11.22
CA THR A 224 -6.63 14.21 9.83
C THR A 224 -7.01 12.77 9.52
N HIS A 225 -6.28 11.78 10.04
CA HIS A 225 -6.57 10.36 9.88
C HIS A 225 -7.94 9.99 10.46
N VAL A 226 -8.31 10.57 11.62
CA VAL A 226 -9.67 10.44 12.17
C VAL A 226 -10.73 11.01 11.22
N VAL A 227 -10.48 12.19 10.66
CA VAL A 227 -11.41 12.83 9.70
C VAL A 227 -11.54 12.02 8.41
N GLU A 228 -10.43 11.48 7.90
CA GLU A 228 -10.38 10.62 6.72
C GLU A 228 -11.17 9.32 6.95
N CYS A 229 -10.97 8.66 8.09
CA CYS A 229 -11.73 7.48 8.49
C CYS A 229 -13.24 7.80 8.55
N ALA A 230 -13.61 8.91 9.21
CA ALA A 230 -15.00 9.35 9.27
C ALA A 230 -15.58 9.64 7.88
N TYR A 231 -14.78 10.21 6.98
CA TYR A 231 -15.20 10.51 5.60
C TYR A 231 -15.42 9.26 4.76
N ARG A 232 -14.51 8.28 4.81
CA ARG A 232 -14.67 7.00 4.11
C ARG A 232 -15.90 6.23 4.58
N LEU A 233 -16.11 6.17 5.90
CA LEU A 233 -17.33 5.58 6.47
C LEU A 233 -18.58 6.31 5.99
N ALA A 234 -18.52 7.65 5.90
CA ALA A 234 -19.65 8.45 5.42
C ALA A 234 -19.97 8.26 3.94
N LEU A 235 -18.95 8.01 3.11
CA LEU A 235 -19.15 7.63 1.70
C LEU A 235 -19.77 6.23 1.62
N GLN A 236 -19.17 5.25 2.30
CA GLN A 236 -19.63 3.86 2.29
C GLN A 236 -21.08 3.70 2.73
N PHE A 237 -21.49 4.41 3.79
CA PHE A 237 -22.84 4.29 4.35
C PHE A 237 -23.79 5.42 3.90
N GLY A 238 -23.33 6.33 3.05
CA GLY A 238 -24.13 7.45 2.50
C GLY A 238 -24.52 8.55 3.50
N ALA A 239 -24.07 8.49 4.75
CA ALA A 239 -24.33 9.47 5.80
C ALA A 239 -23.22 9.43 6.85
N PRO A 240 -22.98 10.49 7.65
CA PRO A 240 -23.50 11.84 7.51
C PRO A 240 -22.70 12.63 6.46
N ALA A 241 -23.36 13.52 5.71
CA ALA A 241 -22.68 14.36 4.73
C ALA A 241 -21.58 15.23 5.38
N LEU A 242 -20.44 15.36 4.68
CA LEU A 242 -19.33 16.22 5.09
C LEU A 242 -19.79 17.68 5.23
N LYS A 243 -19.90 18.15 6.47
CA LYS A 243 -20.20 19.54 6.82
C LYS A 243 -19.16 20.05 7.80
N THR A 244 -18.49 21.15 7.45
CA THR A 244 -17.42 21.74 8.27
C THR A 244 -17.94 22.56 9.46
N THR A 245 -19.25 22.76 9.56
CA THR A 245 -19.89 23.47 10.67
C THR A 245 -19.72 22.68 11.98
N PRO A 246 -19.21 23.31 13.06
CA PRO A 246 -19.16 22.68 14.38
C PRO A 246 -20.54 22.19 14.83
N GLY A 247 -20.60 21.00 15.42
CA GLY A 247 -21.86 20.38 15.88
C GLY A 247 -22.69 19.70 14.78
N SER A 248 -22.21 19.66 13.54
CA SER A 248 -22.79 18.79 12.52
C SER A 248 -22.64 17.31 12.90
N ASN A 249 -23.51 16.43 12.40
CA ASN A 249 -23.38 14.98 12.62
C ASN A 249 -22.01 14.44 12.19
N PHE A 250 -21.44 14.97 11.10
CA PHE A 250 -20.08 14.63 10.68
C PHE A 250 -19.02 15.08 11.69
N SER A 251 -19.14 16.30 12.23
CA SER A 251 -18.23 16.77 13.28
C SER A 251 -18.35 15.96 14.57
N ASN A 252 -19.57 15.53 14.92
CA ASN A 252 -19.83 14.67 16.08
C ASN A 252 -19.22 13.27 15.87
N LEU A 253 -19.39 12.68 14.68
CA LEU A 253 -18.77 11.41 14.30
C LEU A 253 -17.24 11.47 14.46
N CYS A 254 -16.61 12.52 13.93
CA CYS A 254 -15.16 12.73 14.09
C CYS A 254 -14.76 12.81 15.57
N GLY A 255 -15.54 13.53 16.38
CA GLY A 255 -15.31 13.65 17.82
C GLY A 255 -15.41 12.32 18.56
N LEU A 256 -16.40 11.49 18.23
CA LEU A 256 -16.60 10.16 18.82
C LEU A 256 -15.44 9.21 18.48
N ILE A 257 -14.97 9.20 17.23
CA ILE A 257 -13.81 8.39 16.82
C ILE A 257 -12.53 8.88 17.53
N LEU A 258 -12.37 10.19 17.68
CA LEU A 258 -11.23 10.74 18.42
C LEU A 258 -11.28 10.39 19.90
N GLU A 259 -12.44 10.51 20.54
CA GLU A 259 -12.64 10.10 21.93
C GLU A 259 -12.31 8.61 22.13
N LEU A 260 -12.69 7.77 21.18
CA LEU A 260 -12.32 6.37 21.20
C LEU A 260 -10.79 6.17 21.15
N ALA A 261 -10.09 6.94 20.32
CA ALA A 261 -8.64 6.86 20.19
C ALA A 261 -7.91 7.40 21.43
N THR A 262 -8.22 8.63 21.86
CA THR A 262 -7.47 9.38 22.90
C THR A 262 -8.01 9.19 24.31
N GLY A 263 -9.32 8.91 24.45
CA GLY A 263 -10.03 8.87 25.72
C GLY A 263 -10.39 10.26 26.25
N ILE A 264 -10.19 11.31 25.44
CA ILE A 264 -10.48 12.69 25.79
C ILE A 264 -11.80 13.08 25.11
N PRO A 265 -12.87 13.35 25.87
CA PRO A 265 -14.15 13.75 25.30
C PRO A 265 -14.11 15.21 24.81
N HIS A 266 -14.96 15.52 23.84
CA HIS A 266 -15.22 16.89 23.34
C HIS A 266 -14.02 17.65 22.75
N GLU A 267 -12.97 16.95 22.33
CA GLU A 267 -11.87 17.63 21.64
C GLU A 267 -12.31 18.10 20.24
N SER A 268 -12.07 19.39 19.96
CA SER A 268 -12.50 20.00 18.70
C SER A 268 -11.60 19.59 17.53
N LEU A 269 -12.22 19.04 16.48
CA LEU A 269 -11.61 18.72 15.20
C LEU A 269 -11.93 19.73 14.09
N ALA A 270 -12.56 20.87 14.41
CA ALA A 270 -13.00 21.85 13.42
C ALA A 270 -11.88 22.31 12.46
N GLY A 271 -10.66 22.50 12.98
CA GLY A 271 -9.49 22.86 12.16
C GLY A 271 -9.07 21.74 11.19
N ALA A 272 -9.06 20.47 11.66
CA ALA A 272 -8.72 19.31 10.84
C ALA A 272 -9.77 19.05 9.76
N ILE A 273 -11.06 19.14 10.11
CA ILE A 273 -12.18 18.98 9.17
C ILE A 273 -12.12 20.05 8.07
N ASN A 274 -11.89 21.32 8.43
CA ASN A 274 -11.77 22.40 7.44
C ASN A 274 -10.57 22.21 6.50
N LYS A 275 -9.43 21.76 7.04
CA LYS A 275 -8.24 21.48 6.24
C LYS A 275 -8.47 20.31 5.29
N PHE A 276 -9.04 19.21 5.79
CA PHE A 276 -9.36 18.01 5.00
C PHE A 276 -10.38 18.31 3.90
N ALA A 277 -11.43 19.09 4.19
CA ALA A 277 -12.47 19.43 3.20
C ALA A 277 -11.93 20.15 1.95
N ARG A 278 -10.75 20.80 2.05
CA ARG A 278 -10.06 21.50 0.95
C ARG A 278 -8.82 20.77 0.44
N SER A 279 -8.53 19.61 1.02
CA SER A 279 -7.28 18.88 0.79
C SER A 279 -7.28 18.12 -0.55
N PRO A 280 -6.11 17.91 -1.17
CA PRO A 280 -6.00 17.01 -2.31
C PRO A 280 -6.37 15.57 -1.95
N GLU A 281 -6.08 15.12 -0.72
CA GLU A 281 -6.42 13.77 -0.25
C GLU A 281 -7.92 13.48 -0.32
N ARG A 282 -8.77 14.48 -0.02
CA ARG A 282 -10.22 14.33 -0.23
C ARG A 282 -10.58 14.11 -1.70
N ARG A 283 -9.94 14.85 -2.62
CA ARG A 283 -10.25 14.75 -4.06
C ARG A 283 -9.87 13.37 -4.60
N GLU A 284 -8.75 12.84 -4.13
CA GLU A 284 -8.30 11.48 -4.45
C GLU A 284 -9.33 10.45 -3.98
N ILE A 285 -9.80 10.53 -2.73
CA ILE A 285 -10.87 9.64 -2.23
C ILE A 285 -12.17 9.80 -3.04
N ASP A 286 -12.54 11.03 -3.41
CA ASP A 286 -13.72 11.29 -4.25
C ASP A 286 -13.58 10.72 -5.67
N GLU A 287 -12.35 10.63 -6.20
CA GLU A 287 -12.05 10.03 -7.51
C GLU A 287 -12.04 8.51 -7.43
N GLU A 288 -11.41 7.94 -6.41
CA GLU A 288 -11.41 6.49 -6.13
C GLU A 288 -12.83 5.96 -5.97
N GLU A 289 -13.68 6.65 -5.19
CA GLU A 289 -15.07 6.26 -4.96
C GLU A 289 -15.89 6.29 -6.26
N LYS A 290 -15.65 7.29 -7.14
CA LYS A 290 -16.32 7.35 -8.45
C LYS A 290 -15.90 6.20 -9.35
N ILE A 291 -14.62 5.87 -9.37
CA ILE A 291 -14.09 4.74 -10.15
C ILE A 291 -14.71 3.45 -9.62
N TYR A 292 -14.69 3.24 -8.30
CA TYR A 292 -15.29 2.07 -7.68
C TYR A 292 -16.79 1.95 -7.98
N CYS A 293 -17.56 3.03 -7.85
CA CYS A 293 -18.99 3.06 -8.20
C CYS A 293 -19.22 2.71 -9.67
N TYR A 294 -18.37 3.20 -10.57
CA TYR A 294 -18.45 2.90 -12.00
C TYR A 294 -18.12 1.44 -12.30
N GLU A 295 -17.00 0.93 -11.78
CA GLU A 295 -16.54 -0.45 -11.99
C GLU A 295 -17.55 -1.49 -11.49
N ASN A 296 -18.33 -1.16 -10.45
CA ASN A 296 -19.37 -2.02 -9.89
C ASN A 296 -20.79 -1.68 -10.40
N SER A 297 -20.93 -0.74 -11.32
CA SER A 297 -22.21 -0.42 -11.96
C SER A 297 -22.52 -1.41 -13.10
N ASP A 298 -23.80 -1.53 -13.46
CA ASP A 298 -24.22 -2.35 -14.60
C ASP A 298 -23.51 -1.92 -15.90
N GLU A 299 -23.29 -0.60 -16.09
CA GLU A 299 -22.60 -0.03 -17.26
C GLU A 299 -21.11 -0.40 -17.29
N GLY A 300 -20.42 -0.28 -16.16
CA GLY A 300 -18.99 -0.64 -16.06
C GLY A 300 -18.76 -2.15 -16.15
N MET A 301 -19.66 -2.94 -15.57
CA MET A 301 -19.65 -4.40 -15.70
C MET A 301 -19.93 -4.82 -17.15
N GLU A 302 -20.90 -4.22 -17.83
CA GLU A 302 -21.21 -4.50 -19.24
C GLU A 302 -20.05 -4.09 -20.16
N GLU A 303 -19.39 -2.95 -19.92
CA GLU A 303 -18.18 -2.56 -20.66
C GLU A 303 -17.04 -3.58 -20.46
N TYR A 304 -16.82 -4.02 -19.22
CA TYR A 304 -15.79 -5.02 -18.91
C TYR A 304 -16.10 -6.39 -19.52
N GLU A 305 -17.36 -6.83 -19.45
CA GLU A 305 -17.82 -8.12 -19.98
C GLU A 305 -17.93 -8.13 -21.51
N SER A 306 -18.22 -6.98 -22.14
CA SER A 306 -18.31 -6.86 -23.60
C SER A 306 -16.94 -6.72 -24.28
N ASP A 307 -15.93 -6.22 -23.57
CA ASP A 307 -14.55 -6.13 -24.06
C ASP A 307 -13.66 -7.20 -23.43
N ASN A 308 -13.65 -8.39 -24.04
CA ASN A 308 -12.73 -9.49 -23.72
C ASN A 308 -11.23 -9.10 -23.73
N PHE A 309 -10.88 -7.90 -24.20
CA PHE A 309 -9.51 -7.37 -24.28
C PHE A 309 -9.28 -6.16 -23.38
N SER A 310 -10.21 -5.79 -22.51
CA SER A 310 -10.13 -4.63 -21.61
C SER A 310 -8.87 -4.66 -20.73
N SER A 311 -8.57 -5.82 -20.13
CA SER A 311 -7.38 -6.06 -19.30
C SER A 311 -6.07 -5.88 -20.08
N VAL A 312 -6.05 -6.25 -21.36
CA VAL A 312 -4.89 -6.14 -22.25
C VAL A 312 -4.68 -4.70 -22.67
N LYS A 313 -5.75 -3.99 -23.04
CA LYS A 313 -5.70 -2.55 -23.37
C LYS A 313 -5.23 -1.74 -22.17
N ALA A 314 -5.70 -2.05 -20.96
CA ALA A 314 -5.23 -1.44 -19.73
C ALA A 314 -3.74 -1.71 -19.50
N ARG A 315 -3.27 -2.94 -19.74
CA ARG A 315 -1.85 -3.29 -19.64
C ARG A 315 -0.98 -2.52 -20.64
N ILE A 316 -1.40 -2.41 -21.90
CA ILE A 316 -0.68 -1.65 -22.93
C ILE A 316 -0.60 -0.17 -22.56
N ARG A 317 -1.72 0.44 -22.13
CA ARG A 317 -1.74 1.85 -21.69
C ARG A 317 -0.81 2.08 -20.50
N SER A 318 -0.80 1.16 -19.53
CA SER A 318 0.14 1.23 -18.40
C SER A 318 1.60 1.17 -18.84
N LEU A 319 1.94 0.31 -19.81
CA LEU A 319 3.29 0.21 -20.35
C LEU A 319 3.68 1.45 -21.17
N GLU A 320 2.74 2.07 -21.86
CA GLU A 320 2.96 3.34 -22.58
C GLU A 320 3.24 4.51 -21.64
N ALA A 321 2.49 4.59 -20.54
CA ALA A 321 2.77 5.57 -19.49
C ALA A 321 4.16 5.35 -18.88
N GLU A 322 4.55 4.08 -18.67
CA GLU A 322 5.87 3.74 -18.16
C GLU A 322 6.99 4.06 -19.17
N GLU A 323 6.79 3.79 -20.46
CA GLU A 323 7.72 4.18 -21.53
C GLU A 323 7.93 5.71 -21.55
N ALA A 324 6.84 6.48 -21.48
CA ALA A 324 6.88 7.94 -21.44
C ALA A 324 7.61 8.46 -20.20
N PHE A 325 7.40 7.83 -19.03
CA PHE A 325 8.14 8.15 -17.81
C PHE A 325 9.64 8.00 -17.99
N TRP A 326 10.11 6.87 -18.55
CA TRP A 326 11.54 6.62 -18.73
C TRP A 326 12.16 7.57 -19.78
N GLN A 327 11.43 7.89 -20.85
CA GLN A 327 11.85 8.90 -21.84
C GLN A 327 11.99 10.29 -21.21
N ASN A 328 10.99 10.71 -20.42
CA ASN A 328 11.03 11.98 -19.70
C ASN A 328 12.20 12.02 -18.72
N MET A 329 12.44 10.93 -17.98
CA MET A 329 13.57 10.81 -17.06
C MET A 329 14.90 11.00 -17.77
N LEU A 330 15.15 10.33 -18.90
CA LEU A 330 16.37 10.50 -19.70
C LEU A 330 16.60 11.94 -20.16
N SER A 331 15.51 12.64 -20.49
CA SER A 331 15.57 14.03 -20.97
C SER A 331 15.68 15.09 -19.86
N SER A 332 15.40 14.71 -18.60
CA SER A 332 15.22 15.66 -17.50
C SER A 332 16.51 16.27 -16.96
N GLN A 333 17.62 15.52 -16.95
CA GLN A 333 18.91 15.96 -16.41
C GLN A 333 20.06 15.15 -17.01
N PRO A 334 21.32 15.65 -16.96
CA PRO A 334 22.47 14.86 -17.37
C PRO A 334 22.69 13.70 -16.40
N TRP A 335 22.34 12.50 -16.83
CA TRP A 335 22.60 11.26 -16.11
C TRP A 335 24.02 10.78 -16.40
N ASP A 336 24.65 10.19 -15.39
CA ASP A 336 25.93 9.51 -15.60
C ASP A 336 25.76 8.25 -16.45
N GLU A 337 26.90 7.80 -16.94
CA GLU A 337 27.12 6.60 -17.73
C GLU A 337 26.38 5.35 -17.23
N LYS A 338 26.49 5.05 -15.93
CA LYS A 338 25.91 3.86 -15.31
C LYS A 338 24.40 4.02 -15.17
N SER A 339 23.94 5.20 -14.77
CA SER A 339 22.50 5.52 -14.71
C SER A 339 21.82 5.40 -16.07
N ILE A 340 22.43 5.90 -17.15
CA ILE A 340 21.88 5.78 -18.52
C ILE A 340 21.73 4.31 -18.91
N GLN A 341 22.72 3.47 -18.59
CA GLN A 341 22.65 2.03 -18.86
C GLN A 341 21.46 1.38 -18.13
N GLN A 342 21.27 1.68 -16.85
CA GLN A 342 20.16 1.14 -16.07
C GLN A 342 18.78 1.61 -16.56
N ILE A 343 18.65 2.89 -16.94
CA ILE A 343 17.42 3.40 -17.56
C ILE A 343 17.16 2.69 -18.90
N SER A 344 18.20 2.48 -19.70
CA SER A 344 18.09 1.78 -20.98
C SER A 344 17.63 0.32 -20.81
N ILE A 345 18.13 -0.39 -19.78
CA ILE A 345 17.68 -1.75 -19.44
C ILE A 345 16.19 -1.74 -19.07
N ARG A 346 15.74 -0.77 -18.27
CA ARG A 346 14.31 -0.63 -17.91
C ARG A 346 13.44 -0.31 -19.12
N MET A 347 13.90 0.55 -20.02
CA MET A 347 13.18 0.81 -21.28
C MET A 347 13.09 -0.42 -22.17
N LEU A 348 14.17 -1.21 -22.28
CA LEU A 348 14.16 -2.46 -23.04
C LEU A 348 13.18 -3.48 -22.44
N ASP A 349 13.12 -3.57 -21.11
CA ASP A 349 12.14 -4.42 -20.40
C ASP A 349 10.70 -3.99 -20.70
N VAL A 350 10.38 -2.69 -20.62
CA VAL A 350 9.05 -2.16 -20.98
C VAL A 350 8.70 -2.46 -22.45
N VAL A 351 9.64 -2.25 -23.36
CA VAL A 351 9.50 -2.58 -24.79
C VAL A 351 9.22 -4.06 -24.99
N GLN A 352 9.97 -4.94 -24.32
CA GLN A 352 9.82 -6.39 -24.43
C GLN A 352 8.48 -6.84 -23.84
N GLN A 353 8.08 -6.32 -22.67
CA GLN A 353 6.79 -6.61 -22.07
C GLN A 353 5.62 -6.15 -22.95
N LYS A 354 5.76 -5.01 -23.61
CA LYS A 354 4.78 -4.52 -24.58
C LYS A 354 4.68 -5.46 -25.79
N GLN A 355 5.82 -5.88 -26.35
CA GLN A 355 5.84 -6.85 -27.44
C GLN A 355 5.25 -8.20 -27.04
N THR A 356 5.53 -8.69 -25.82
CA THR A 356 4.95 -9.94 -25.31
C THR A 356 3.44 -9.80 -25.12
N ALA A 357 2.97 -8.73 -24.47
CA ALA A 357 1.52 -8.48 -24.32
C ALA A 357 0.82 -8.38 -25.68
N MET A 358 1.46 -7.75 -26.67
CA MET A 358 0.97 -7.69 -28.05
C MET A 358 1.09 -9.02 -28.82
N LYS A 359 1.90 -9.99 -28.38
CA LYS A 359 2.00 -11.30 -29.04
C LYS A 359 1.08 -12.33 -28.41
N GLU A 360 1.01 -12.37 -27.09
CA GLU A 360 0.16 -13.28 -26.33
C GLU A 360 -1.32 -12.89 -26.46
N HIS A 361 -1.59 -11.60 -26.50
CA HIS A 361 -2.94 -11.04 -26.46
C HIS A 361 -3.11 -9.90 -27.45
N GLY A 362 -2.33 -9.93 -28.54
CA GLY A 362 -2.28 -8.90 -29.55
C GLY A 362 -3.64 -8.30 -29.86
N PRO A 363 -3.69 -6.99 -30.10
CA PRO A 363 -4.97 -6.41 -30.39
C PRO A 363 -5.46 -7.13 -31.67
N PHE A 364 -6.74 -7.45 -31.79
CA PHE A 364 -7.32 -8.06 -33.00
C PHE A 364 -7.13 -9.57 -33.24
N ILE A 365 -7.58 -10.44 -32.32
CA ILE A 365 -8.36 -11.60 -32.82
C ILE A 365 -9.79 -11.12 -33.12
N VAL A 366 -9.89 -10.18 -34.04
CA VAL A 366 -11.10 -9.96 -34.84
C VAL A 366 -10.72 -10.57 -36.17
N TRP A 367 -11.49 -11.55 -36.65
CA TRP A 367 -11.21 -12.14 -37.95
C TRP A 367 -11.14 -10.99 -38.97
N VAL A 368 -10.14 -10.96 -39.84
CA VAL A 368 -10.01 -9.92 -40.90
C VAL A 368 -11.33 -9.74 -41.66
N SER A 369 -12.14 -10.80 -41.74
CA SER A 369 -13.49 -10.82 -42.31
C SER A 369 -14.55 -9.97 -41.58
N GLN A 370 -14.28 -9.47 -40.37
CA GLN A 370 -15.21 -8.72 -39.52
C GLN A 370 -14.86 -7.22 -39.44
N MET A 371 -13.75 -6.77 -40.06
CA MET A 371 -13.35 -5.36 -40.08
C MET A 371 -13.71 -4.72 -41.43
N SER A 372 -14.15 -3.45 -41.39
CA SER A 372 -14.32 -2.67 -42.62
C SER A 372 -12.94 -2.39 -43.25
N HIS A 373 -12.87 -2.29 -44.58
CA HIS A 373 -11.61 -2.03 -45.29
C HIS A 373 -10.91 -0.74 -44.84
N THR A 374 -11.68 0.32 -44.59
CA THR A 374 -11.18 1.61 -44.05
C THR A 374 -10.57 1.45 -42.66
N THR A 375 -11.24 0.72 -41.76
CA THR A 375 -10.70 0.45 -40.42
C THR A 375 -9.44 -0.39 -40.49
N LEU A 376 -9.39 -1.38 -41.39
CA LEU A 376 -8.22 -2.24 -41.59
C LEU A 376 -6.99 -1.45 -42.07
N ASP A 377 -7.17 -0.49 -42.97
CA ASP A 377 -6.08 0.34 -43.50
C ASP A 377 -5.56 1.35 -42.47
N GLU A 378 -6.47 2.00 -41.71
CA GLU A 378 -6.08 2.82 -40.55
C GLU A 378 -5.28 1.99 -39.54
N TRP A 379 -5.72 0.75 -39.30
CA TRP A 379 -5.10 -0.15 -38.35
C TRP A 379 -3.71 -0.62 -38.79
N ARG A 380 -3.54 -0.94 -40.07
CA ARG A 380 -2.23 -1.24 -40.66
C ARG A 380 -1.27 -0.06 -40.54
N GLN A 381 -1.73 1.16 -40.83
CA GLN A 381 -0.90 2.35 -40.72
C GLN A 381 -0.49 2.63 -39.28
N GLU A 382 -1.40 2.42 -38.32
CA GLU A 382 -1.10 2.60 -36.90
C GLU A 382 -0.11 1.53 -36.39
N SER A 383 -0.29 0.27 -36.79
CA SER A 383 0.65 -0.82 -36.50
C SER A 383 2.02 -0.57 -37.11
N GLU A 384 2.10 -0.14 -38.37
CA GLU A 384 3.37 0.22 -39.02
C GLU A 384 4.06 1.41 -38.34
N ARG A 385 3.32 2.46 -37.96
CA ARG A 385 3.87 3.58 -37.19
C ARG A 385 4.41 3.10 -35.84
N HIS A 386 3.68 2.21 -35.19
CA HIS A 386 4.08 1.65 -33.90
C HIS A 386 5.35 0.81 -34.04
N GLU A 387 5.40 -0.12 -34.99
CA GLU A 387 6.59 -0.93 -35.29
C GLU A 387 7.80 -0.08 -35.65
N ASN A 388 7.62 0.97 -36.46
CA ASN A 388 8.69 1.89 -36.82
C ASN A 388 9.22 2.67 -35.61
N LYS A 389 8.33 3.12 -34.71
CA LYS A 389 8.71 3.80 -33.46
C LYS A 389 9.47 2.85 -32.52
N MET A 390 8.99 1.62 -32.39
CA MET A 390 9.64 0.59 -31.56
C MET A 390 11.01 0.20 -32.13
N LEU A 391 11.12 0.08 -33.45
CA LEU A 391 12.37 -0.18 -34.15
C LEU A 391 13.36 0.98 -33.97
N SER A 392 12.92 2.23 -34.12
CA SER A 392 13.80 3.39 -33.92
C SER A 392 14.32 3.45 -32.48
N LEU A 393 13.46 3.17 -31.50
CA LEU A 393 13.84 3.15 -30.09
C LEU A 393 14.82 2.01 -29.80
N ALA A 394 14.59 0.82 -30.36
CA ALA A 394 15.49 -0.33 -30.22
C ALA A 394 16.85 -0.07 -30.88
N VAL A 395 16.89 0.61 -32.04
CA VAL A 395 18.12 1.02 -32.71
C VAL A 395 18.88 2.05 -31.86
N GLU A 396 18.20 3.07 -31.33
CA GLU A 396 18.81 4.08 -30.47
C GLU A 396 19.38 3.47 -29.19
N LEU A 397 18.63 2.58 -28.54
CA LEU A 397 19.08 1.83 -27.37
C LEU A 397 20.27 0.92 -27.71
N GLY A 398 20.19 0.20 -28.84
CA GLY A 398 21.27 -0.67 -29.31
C GLY A 398 22.56 0.09 -29.62
N GLN A 399 22.48 1.28 -30.20
CA GLN A 399 23.63 2.14 -30.46
C GLN A 399 24.25 2.64 -29.15
N ARG A 400 23.43 3.06 -28.19
CA ARG A 400 23.90 3.53 -26.87
C ARG A 400 24.57 2.41 -26.05
N VAL A 401 24.11 1.17 -26.18
CA VAL A 401 24.72 0.00 -25.52
C VAL A 401 26.02 -0.44 -26.21
N ARG A 402 26.09 -0.40 -27.55
CA ARG A 402 27.25 -0.89 -28.31
C ARG A 402 28.42 0.09 -28.42
N ASN A 403 28.18 1.40 -28.44
CA ASN A 403 29.23 2.42 -28.54
C ASN A 403 30.09 2.58 -27.26
N ARG A 404 30.14 1.54 -26.42
CA ARG A 404 30.96 1.41 -25.20
C ARG A 404 31.68 0.06 -25.08
N ALA A 405 31.53 -0.83 -26.07
CA ALA A 405 32.32 -2.05 -26.13
C ALA A 405 33.71 -1.83 -26.77
N ASP A 406 33.98 -0.62 -27.26
CA ASP A 406 35.28 -0.07 -27.66
C ASP A 406 35.64 1.07 -26.69
#